data_AF-A0A819S464-F1
#
_entry.id   AF-A0A819S464-F1
#
_cell.length_a   1.000
_cell.length_b   1.000
_cell.length_c   1.000
_cell.angle_alpha   90.00
_cell.angle_beta   90.00
_cell.angle_gamma   90.00
#
_symmetry.space_group_name_H-M   'P 1'
#
loop_
_entity.id
_entity.type
_entity.pdbx_description
1 polymer ?
#
loop_
_entity_poly.entity_id
_entity_poly.type
_entity_poly.pdbx_seq_one_letter_code
_entity_poly.pdbx_strand_id
1 'polypeptide(L)'
;MVDNNITTTVDLMQTSKSLINDLNFVSQNVLIYLPLIFFIFGFIGFIGNVFTYLQPQLRSNTSCIYLLCGSFIDISSLSINSFSSYLAWQFGFTLPWSTSSALCKLSVFLLVFLTHLSINFLCTAIIDRFAMQDNLKMN
;
A
#
# COMPACT_ATOMS: atom_id res chain seq x y z
N MET A 1 49.70 35.17 -12.92
CA MET A 1 49.33 34.02 -12.07
C MET A 1 47.81 34.06 -11.98
N VAL A 2 47.14 33.22 -12.77
CA VAL A 2 45.67 33.20 -12.92
C VAL A 2 45.09 32.11 -12.00
N ASP A 3 43.89 32.40 -11.47
CA ASP A 3 43.27 31.80 -10.29
C ASP A 3 42.79 30.35 -10.45
N ASN A 4 43.66 29.37 -10.17
CA ASN A 4 43.29 27.94 -10.18
C ASN A 4 42.31 27.53 -9.06
N ASN A 5 42.18 28.33 -8.00
CA ASN A 5 41.27 28.06 -6.88
C ASN A 5 39.81 28.48 -7.16
N ILE A 6 39.58 29.42 -8.08
CA ILE A 6 38.22 29.88 -8.41
C ILE A 6 37.54 28.88 -9.34
N THR A 7 38.26 28.33 -10.31
CA THR A 7 37.72 27.34 -11.27
C THR A 7 37.30 26.04 -10.59
N THR A 8 38.11 25.54 -9.65
CA THR A 8 37.83 24.28 -8.93
C THR A 8 36.64 24.37 -7.98
N THR A 9 36.40 25.53 -7.37
CA THR A 9 35.22 25.74 -6.49
C THR A 9 33.93 25.92 -7.30
N VAL A 10 33.99 26.55 -8.47
CA VAL A 10 32.86 26.66 -9.40
C VAL A 10 32.48 25.30 -9.98
N ASP A 11 33.46 24.47 -10.35
CA ASP A 11 33.22 23.11 -10.86
C ASP A 11 32.60 22.19 -9.80
N LEU A 12 33.10 22.19 -8.55
CA LEU A 12 32.52 21.43 -7.44
C LEU A 12 31.10 21.92 -7.08
N MET A 13 30.86 23.23 -7.11
CA MET A 13 29.53 23.80 -6.87
C MET A 13 28.55 23.46 -8.00
N GLN A 14 29.03 23.31 -9.24
CA GLN A 14 28.21 22.93 -10.38
C GLN A 14 27.90 21.43 -10.38
N THR A 15 28.87 20.56 -10.06
CA THR A 15 28.67 19.11 -9.91
C THR A 15 27.75 18.77 -8.74
N SER A 16 27.85 19.48 -7.61
CA SER A 16 26.93 19.28 -6.48
C SER A 16 25.49 19.65 -6.83
N LYS A 17 25.27 20.74 -7.59
CA LYS A 17 23.93 21.13 -8.08
C LYS A 17 23.36 20.13 -9.08
N SER A 18 24.17 19.59 -9.99
CA SER A 18 23.70 18.56 -10.94
C SER A 18 23.33 17.26 -10.22
N LEU A 19 24.15 16.82 -9.24
CA LEU A 19 23.83 15.65 -8.42
C LEU A 19 22.54 15.83 -7.63
N ILE A 20 22.30 17.00 -7.04
CA ILE A 20 21.06 17.31 -6.32
C ILE A 20 19.86 17.26 -7.28
N ASN A 21 20.01 17.80 -8.49
CA ASN A 21 18.95 17.77 -9.49
C ASN A 21 18.64 16.34 -9.96
N ASP A 22 19.66 15.52 -10.19
CA ASP A 22 19.49 14.12 -10.59
C ASP A 22 18.83 13.31 -9.46
N LEU A 23 19.26 13.50 -8.20
CA LEU A 23 18.64 12.89 -7.03
C LEU A 23 17.18 13.30 -6.87
N ASN A 24 16.86 14.58 -7.05
CA ASN A 24 15.50 15.07 -6.99
C ASN A 24 14.64 14.47 -8.12
N PHE A 25 15.19 14.36 -9.33
CA PHE A 25 14.51 13.72 -10.45
C PHE A 25 14.20 12.25 -10.17
N VAL A 26 15.19 11.48 -9.69
CA VAL A 26 14.99 10.07 -9.33
C VAL A 26 13.97 9.95 -8.18
N SER A 27 14.11 10.77 -7.14
CA SER A 27 13.20 10.75 -5.99
C SER A 27 11.76 11.02 -6.38
N GLN A 28 11.51 12.00 -7.26
CA GLN A 28 10.15 12.30 -7.73
C GLN A 28 9.57 11.13 -8.53
N ASN A 29 10.34 10.56 -9.45
CA ASN A 29 9.88 9.41 -10.23
C ASN A 29 9.55 8.20 -9.34
N VAL A 30 10.39 7.90 -8.33
CA VAL A 30 10.12 6.81 -7.39
C VAL A 30 8.82 7.06 -6.62
N LEU A 31 8.59 8.27 -6.10
CA LEU A 31 7.37 8.60 -5.36
C LEU A 31 6.09 8.50 -6.21
N ILE A 32 6.19 8.74 -7.52
CA ILE A 32 5.05 8.65 -8.44
C ILE A 32 4.75 7.19 -8.82
N TYR A 33 5.77 6.43 -9.23
CA TYR A 33 5.57 5.09 -9.80
C TYR A 33 5.51 3.97 -8.76
N LEU A 34 6.15 4.12 -7.60
CA LEU A 34 6.17 3.08 -6.57
C LEU A 34 4.75 2.76 -6.03
N PRO A 35 3.88 3.74 -5.70
CA PRO A 35 2.50 3.45 -5.29
C PRO A 35 1.69 2.73 -6.36
N LEU A 36 1.93 3.03 -7.65
CA LEU A 36 1.27 2.39 -8.77
C LEU A 36 1.67 0.90 -8.87
N ILE A 37 2.96 0.60 -8.72
CA ILE A 37 3.46 -0.78 -8.74
C ILE A 37 2.82 -1.57 -7.59
N PHE A 38 2.83 -1.03 -6.36
CA PHE A 38 2.18 -1.69 -5.23
C PHE A 38 0.68 -1.85 -5.43
N PHE A 39 0.02 -0.88 -6.04
CA PHE A 39 -1.40 -0.99 -6.38
C PHE A 39 -1.65 -2.14 -7.36
N ILE A 40 -0.91 -2.23 -8.47
CA ILE A 40 -1.11 -3.28 -9.48
C ILE A 40 -0.89 -4.68 -8.89
N PHE A 41 0.28 -4.90 -8.24
CA PHE A 41 0.60 -6.20 -7.68
C PHE A 41 -0.33 -6.57 -6.52
N GLY A 42 -0.63 -5.62 -5.64
CA GLY A 42 -1.56 -5.84 -4.52
C GLY A 42 -2.97 -6.15 -5.02
N PHE A 43 -3.48 -5.38 -5.98
CA PHE A 43 -4.83 -5.55 -6.52
C PHE A 43 -5.00 -6.91 -7.21
N ILE A 44 -4.02 -7.33 -8.03
CA ILE A 44 -4.02 -8.66 -8.66
C ILE A 44 -3.99 -9.75 -7.58
N GLY A 45 -3.15 -9.62 -6.57
CA GLY A 45 -3.06 -10.60 -5.47
C GLY A 45 -4.37 -10.73 -4.70
N PHE A 46 -4.97 -9.62 -4.28
CA PHE A 46 -6.22 -9.64 -3.51
C PHE A 46 -7.41 -10.08 -4.35
N ILE A 47 -7.47 -9.73 -5.63
CA ILE A 47 -8.50 -10.27 -6.54
C ILE A 47 -8.34 -11.78 -6.73
N GLY A 48 -7.10 -12.25 -6.88
CA GLY A 48 -6.79 -13.68 -6.90
C GLY A 48 -7.36 -14.38 -5.66
N ASN A 49 -7.12 -13.81 -4.48
CA ASN A 49 -7.68 -14.31 -3.22
C ASN A 49 -9.22 -14.33 -3.22
N VAL A 50 -9.87 -13.27 -3.70
CA VAL A 50 -11.34 -13.21 -3.80
C VAL A 50 -11.86 -14.35 -4.69
N PHE A 51 -11.27 -14.57 -5.86
CA PHE A 51 -11.67 -15.66 -6.75
C PHE A 51 -11.43 -17.05 -6.13
N THR A 52 -10.31 -17.24 -5.43
CA THR A 52 -10.01 -18.49 -4.72
C THR A 52 -11.05 -18.78 -3.64
N TYR A 53 -11.39 -17.80 -2.81
CA TYR A 53 -12.35 -18.00 -1.71
C TYR A 53 -13.82 -18.02 -2.17
N LEU A 54 -14.12 -17.51 -3.38
CA LEU A 54 -15.45 -17.64 -3.99
C LEU A 54 -15.76 -19.06 -4.47
N GLN A 55 -14.77 -19.93 -4.60
CA GLN A 55 -15.00 -21.30 -5.05
C GLN A 55 -15.94 -22.04 -4.08
N PRO A 56 -17.00 -22.69 -4.58
CA PRO A 56 -18.04 -23.29 -3.75
C PRO A 56 -17.52 -24.43 -2.86
N GLN A 57 -16.41 -25.06 -3.23
CA GLN A 57 -15.76 -26.10 -2.43
C GLN A 57 -15.12 -25.57 -1.14
N LEU A 58 -14.70 -24.30 -1.12
CA LEU A 58 -14.05 -23.66 0.04
C LEU A 58 -15.04 -22.89 0.93
N ARG A 59 -16.18 -22.45 0.38
CA ARG A 59 -17.21 -21.67 1.10
C ARG A 59 -17.89 -22.43 2.25
N SER A 60 -17.76 -23.76 2.28
CA SER A 60 -18.22 -24.60 3.40
C SER A 60 -17.49 -24.28 4.72
N ASN A 61 -16.24 -23.79 4.64
CA ASN A 61 -15.44 -23.50 5.81
C ASN A 61 -15.59 -22.03 6.23
N THR A 62 -16.00 -21.81 7.49
CA THR A 62 -16.12 -20.49 8.13
C THR A 62 -14.83 -19.68 8.06
N SER A 63 -13.67 -20.34 8.14
CA SER A 63 -12.34 -19.74 7.97
C SER A 63 -12.16 -19.03 6.62
N CYS A 64 -12.70 -19.59 5.53
CA CYS A 64 -12.58 -19.01 4.19
C CYS A 64 -13.43 -17.74 4.03
N ILE A 65 -14.52 -17.61 4.78
CA ILE A 65 -15.38 -16.40 4.75
C ILE A 65 -14.62 -15.22 5.39
N TYR A 66 -13.92 -15.46 6.50
CA TYR A 66 -13.08 -14.42 7.13
C TYR A 66 -11.96 -13.96 6.19
N LEU A 67 -11.30 -14.87 5.48
CA LEU A 67 -10.26 -14.54 4.50
C LEU A 67 -10.80 -13.79 3.28
N LEU A 68 -12.02 -14.12 2.84
CA LEU A 68 -12.72 -13.38 1.79
C LEU A 68 -13.02 -11.94 2.22
N CYS A 69 -13.55 -11.75 3.44
CA CYS A 69 -13.79 -10.42 4.00
C CYS A 69 -12.50 -9.62 4.14
N GLY A 70 -11.41 -10.23 4.63
CA GLY A 70 -10.09 -9.61 4.70
C GLY A 70 -9.60 -9.14 3.33
N SER A 71 -9.77 -9.96 2.29
CA SER A 71 -9.37 -9.61 0.92
C SER A 71 -10.12 -8.39 0.38
N PHE A 72 -11.41 -8.22 0.68
CA PHE A 72 -12.17 -7.01 0.31
C PHE A 72 -11.68 -5.76 1.05
N ILE A 73 -11.32 -5.91 2.33
CA ILE A 73 -10.77 -4.82 3.14
C ILE A 73 -9.41 -4.39 2.61
N ASP A 74 -8.56 -5.34 2.23
CA ASP A 74 -7.26 -5.08 1.65
C ASP A 74 -7.38 -4.35 0.30
N ILE A 75 -8.31 -4.77 -0.57
CA ILE A 75 -8.61 -4.05 -1.82
C ILE A 75 -9.06 -2.61 -1.53
N SER A 76 -9.93 -2.43 -0.55
CA SER A 76 -10.45 -1.12 -0.17
C SER A 76 -9.33 -0.22 0.38
N SER A 77 -8.49 -0.75 1.27
CA SER A 77 -7.34 -0.04 1.82
C SER A 77 -6.33 0.36 0.74
N LEU A 78 -6.02 -0.55 -0.19
CA LEU A 78 -5.11 -0.29 -1.30
C LEU A 78 -5.67 0.78 -2.26
N SER A 79 -6.98 0.77 -2.50
CA SER A 79 -7.67 1.75 -3.36
C SER A 79 -7.75 3.14 -2.71
N ILE A 80 -7.98 3.21 -1.41
CA ILE A 80 -8.05 4.52 -0.71
C ILE A 80 -6.66 5.16 -0.60
N ASN A 81 -5.60 4.37 -0.41
CA ASN A 81 -4.27 4.90 -0.13
C ASN A 81 -3.38 4.98 -1.37
N SER A 82 -3.00 3.83 -1.94
CA SER A 82 -2.01 3.77 -3.02
C SER A 82 -2.55 4.38 -4.30
N PHE A 83 -3.80 4.11 -4.65
CA PHE A 83 -4.44 4.66 -5.84
C PHE A 83 -4.72 6.17 -5.69
N SER A 84 -5.21 6.63 -4.53
CA SER A 84 -5.35 8.07 -4.26
C SER A 84 -4.02 8.82 -4.35
N SER A 85 -2.93 8.22 -3.85
CA SER A 85 -1.60 8.83 -3.89
C SER A 85 -1.10 8.97 -5.33
N TYR A 86 -1.27 7.94 -6.16
CA TYR A 86 -0.93 7.99 -7.57
C TYR A 86 -1.74 9.06 -8.33
N LEU A 87 -3.06 9.11 -8.12
CA LEU A 87 -3.92 10.11 -8.75
C LEU A 87 -3.54 11.56 -8.38
N ALA A 88 -3.17 11.78 -7.12
CA ALA A 88 -2.74 13.08 -6.64
C ALA A 88 -1.46 13.56 -7.35
N TRP A 89 -0.47 12.69 -7.50
CA TRP A 89 0.81 13.05 -8.12
C TRP A 89 0.75 13.17 -9.65
N GLN A 90 0.04 12.26 -10.34
CA GLN A 90 0.06 12.21 -11.81
C GLN A 90 -0.98 13.14 -12.45
N PHE A 91 -2.16 13.27 -11.86
CA PHE A 91 -3.30 14.01 -12.44
C PHE A 91 -3.65 15.28 -11.66
N GLY A 92 -2.98 15.54 -10.54
CA GLY A 92 -3.36 16.63 -9.62
C GLY A 92 -4.72 16.39 -8.95
N PHE A 93 -5.32 15.21 -9.13
CA PHE A 93 -6.60 14.86 -8.54
C PHE A 93 -6.37 14.43 -7.10
N THR A 94 -6.41 15.41 -6.20
CA THR A 94 -6.32 15.17 -4.76
C THR A 94 -7.71 14.91 -4.22
N LEU A 95 -7.92 13.71 -3.67
CA LEU A 95 -9.06 13.51 -2.78
C LEU A 95 -8.96 14.53 -1.64
N PRO A 96 -10.08 15.13 -1.19
CA PRO A 96 -10.07 16.21 -0.21
C PRO A 96 -9.73 15.76 1.22
N TRP A 97 -8.92 14.70 1.36
CA TRP A 97 -8.40 14.22 2.63
C TRP A 97 -7.57 15.28 3.35
N SER A 98 -6.80 16.09 2.62
CA SER A 98 -5.95 17.15 3.18
C SER A 98 -6.65 18.49 3.36
N THR A 99 -7.86 18.67 2.83
CA THR A 99 -8.57 19.96 2.84
C THR A 99 -9.13 20.32 4.21
N SER A 100 -9.40 19.32 5.05
CA SER A 100 -9.91 19.50 6.40
C SER A 100 -9.13 18.63 7.39
N SER A 101 -8.82 19.18 8.57
CA SER A 101 -8.17 18.44 9.65
C SER A 101 -8.97 17.18 10.05
N ALA A 102 -10.30 17.25 9.98
CA ALA A 102 -11.16 16.10 10.29
C ALA A 102 -11.02 14.98 9.24
N LEU A 103 -10.97 15.33 7.95
CA LEU A 103 -10.83 14.36 6.86
C LEU A 103 -9.45 13.72 6.85
N CYS A 104 -8.39 14.48 7.20
CA CYS A 104 -7.04 13.94 7.32
C CYS A 104 -6.93 12.97 8.50
N LYS A 105 -7.55 13.29 9.65
CA LYS A 105 -7.63 12.37 10.79
C LYS A 105 -8.42 11.11 10.41
N LEU A 106 -9.52 11.26 9.67
CA LEU A 106 -10.33 10.14 9.21
C LEU A 106 -9.55 9.24 8.23
N SER A 107 -8.79 9.81 7.30
CA SER A 107 -8.00 9.02 6.35
C SER A 107 -6.93 8.20 7.05
N VAL A 108 -6.20 8.81 8.01
CA VAL A 108 -5.20 8.12 8.83
C VAL A 108 -5.87 7.05 9.71
N PHE A 109 -7.02 7.36 10.30
CA PHE A 109 -7.78 6.39 11.07
C PHE A 109 -8.22 5.20 10.21
N LEU A 110 -8.80 5.42 9.04
CA LEU A 110 -9.22 4.37 8.11
C LEU A 110 -8.04 3.52 7.64
N LEU A 111 -6.91 4.16 7.31
CA LEU A 111 -5.68 3.45 6.94
C LEU A 111 -5.27 2.45 8.02
N VAL A 112 -5.14 2.91 9.27
CA VAL A 112 -4.72 2.07 10.40
C VAL A 112 -5.79 1.02 10.70
N PHE A 113 -7.05 1.45 10.82
CA PHE A 113 -8.17 0.59 11.18
C PHE A 113 -8.39 -0.55 10.17
N LEU A 114 -8.39 -0.25 8.87
CA LEU A 114 -8.59 -1.27 7.83
C LEU A 114 -7.44 -2.29 7.82
N THR A 115 -6.19 -1.85 7.97
CA THR A 115 -5.05 -2.77 8.06
C THR A 115 -5.14 -3.68 9.29
N HIS A 116 -5.51 -3.13 10.45
CA HIS A 116 -5.73 -3.95 11.64
C HIS A 116 -6.92 -4.91 11.49
N LEU A 117 -8.00 -4.46 10.83
CA LEU A 117 -9.17 -5.28 10.60
C LEU A 117 -8.85 -6.49 9.71
N SER A 118 -8.04 -6.30 8.65
CA SER A 118 -7.55 -7.40 7.80
C SER A 118 -6.72 -8.43 8.60
N ILE A 119 -5.78 -7.97 9.43
CA ILE A 119 -4.96 -8.83 10.28
C ILE A 119 -5.84 -9.61 11.28
N ASN A 120 -6.83 -8.95 11.88
CA ASN A 120 -7.76 -9.61 12.78
C ASN A 120 -8.56 -10.71 12.08
N PHE A 121 -9.02 -10.47 10.84
CA PHE A 121 -9.69 -11.50 10.04
C PHE A 121 -8.80 -12.70 9.74
N LEU A 122 -7.51 -12.45 9.43
CA LEU A 122 -6.52 -13.50 9.25
C LEU A 122 -6.33 -14.32 10.54
N CYS A 123 -6.19 -13.65 11.68
CA CYS A 123 -6.06 -14.33 12.98
C CYS A 123 -7.30 -15.17 13.31
N THR A 124 -8.51 -14.64 13.12
CA THR A 124 -9.75 -15.40 13.35
C THR A 124 -9.87 -16.59 12.41
N ALA A 125 -9.46 -16.45 11.15
CA ALA A 125 -9.45 -17.55 10.19
C ALA A 125 -8.50 -18.69 10.61
N ILE A 126 -7.34 -18.34 11.15
CA ILE A 126 -6.35 -19.31 11.66
C ILE A 126 -6.91 -20.03 12.90
N ILE A 127 -7.45 -19.29 13.86
CA ILE A 127 -8.05 -19.86 15.09
C ILE A 127 -9.19 -20.81 14.75
N ASP A 128 -10.09 -20.40 13.85
CA ASP A 128 -11.22 -21.20 13.40
C ASP A 128 -10.76 -22.53 12.77
N ARG A 129 -9.70 -22.48 11.96
CA ARG A 129 -9.10 -23.68 11.36
C ARG A 129 -8.48 -24.62 12.41
N PHE A 130 -7.79 -24.08 13.42
CA PHE A 130 -7.24 -24.89 14.51
C PHE A 130 -8.35 -25.54 15.36
N ALA A 131 -9.39 -24.80 15.72
CA ALA A 131 -10.52 -25.31 16.51
C ALA A 131 -11.30 -26.44 15.80
N MET A 132 -11.45 -26.36 14.47
CA MET A 132 -12.05 -27.41 13.65
C MET A 132 -11.20 -28.68 13.60
N GLN A 133 -9.87 -28.54 13.53
CA GLN A 133 -8.97 -29.67 13.40
C GLN A 133 -8.87 -30.52 14.68
N ASP A 134 -9.01 -29.90 15.86
CA ASP A 134 -9.01 -30.64 17.13
C ASP A 134 -10.32 -31.37 17.39
N ASN A 135 -11.47 -30.84 16.94
CA ASN A 135 -12.76 -31.54 17.02
C ASN A 135 -12.79 -32.82 16.15
N LEU A 136 -12.06 -32.84 15.03
CA LEU A 136 -11.95 -34.01 14.16
C LEU A 136 -11.07 -35.14 14.73
N LYS A 137 -10.25 -34.88 15.75
CA LYS A 137 -9.40 -35.88 16.40
C LYS A 137 -10.07 -36.57 17.60
N MET A 138 -11.24 -36.09 18.03
CA MET A 138 -11.97 -36.62 19.19
C MET A 138 -13.16 -37.52 18.86
N ASN A 139 -13.41 -37.80 17.57
CA ASN A 139 -14.33 -38.83 17.07
C ASN A 139 -13.53 -39.96 16.41
#